data_AF-A0A4V5NH26-F1
#
_entry.id   AF-A0A4V5NH26-F1
#
_cell.length_a   1.000
_cell.length_b   1.000
_cell.length_c   1.000
_cell.angle_alpha   90.00
_cell.angle_beta   90.00
_cell.angle_gamma   90.00
#
_symmetry.space_group_name_H-M   'P 1'
#
loop_
_entity.id
_entity.type
_entity.pdbx_description
1 polymer ?
#
loop_
_entity_poly.entity_id
_entity_poly.type
_entity_poly.pdbx_seq_one_letter_code
_entity_poly.pdbx_strand_id
1 'polypeptide(L)'
;MAGSFQVSTITIMDPSPSKQEPQLAVNVSFQFNPAASAPTSSATENDVRLIAPEEYKEAAQCLAEAFAEDHVARYFVDTPDRAHWSEAQKWDLHVSILEYVTYAHILKGMALTVGPNYGCVALW
;
A
#
# COMPACT_ATOMS: atom_id res chain seq x y z
N MET A 1 1.59 -17.61 -11.19
CA MET A 1 3.01 -17.31 -11.41
C MET A 1 3.36 -16.25 -10.36
N ALA A 2 3.67 -16.63 -9.11
CA ALA A 2 3.62 -15.68 -7.99
C ALA A 2 4.86 -15.66 -7.05
N GLY A 3 6.05 -15.17 -7.39
CA GLY A 3 7.32 -15.61 -6.77
C GLY A 3 7.47 -15.59 -5.24
N SER A 4 8.25 -16.56 -4.77
CA SER A 4 8.78 -16.58 -3.40
C SER A 4 9.93 -15.58 -3.28
N PHE A 5 9.99 -14.88 -2.15
CA PHE A 5 11.01 -13.91 -1.78
C PHE A 5 11.85 -14.45 -0.61
N GLN A 6 13.16 -14.25 -0.67
CA GLN A 6 14.09 -14.61 0.41
C GLN A 6 14.67 -13.32 1.00
N VAL A 7 14.60 -13.16 2.33
CA VAL A 7 15.29 -12.12 3.07
C VAL A 7 16.72 -12.58 3.32
N SER A 8 17.72 -11.85 2.82
CA SER A 8 19.13 -12.13 3.12
C SER A 8 19.62 -11.26 4.28
N THR A 9 20.35 -11.90 5.19
CA THR A 9 20.90 -11.42 6.47
C THR A 9 21.49 -10.00 6.44
N ILE A 10 21.11 -9.20 7.44
CA ILE A 10 21.69 -7.88 7.74
C ILE A 10 23.09 -8.08 8.35
N THR A 11 24.14 -7.67 7.64
CA THR A 11 25.51 -7.64 8.18
C THR A 11 25.80 -6.24 8.71
N ILE A 12 25.96 -6.11 10.03
CA ILE A 12 26.46 -4.89 10.66
C ILE A 12 27.99 -4.92 10.58
N MET A 13 28.56 -4.15 9.65
CA MET A 13 30.00 -3.86 9.66
C MET A 13 30.27 -2.85 10.77
N ASP A 14 31.08 -3.23 11.76
CA ASP A 14 31.60 -2.32 12.79
C ASP A 14 32.63 -1.36 12.17
N PRO A 15 32.41 -0.03 12.19
CA PRO A 15 33.38 0.92 11.68
C PRO A 15 34.31 1.42 12.80
N SER A 16 35.62 1.20 12.59
CA SER A 16 36.71 1.78 13.36
C SER A 16 36.60 3.33 13.46
N PRO A 17 37.07 3.98 14.53
CA PRO A 17 36.65 5.33 14.90
C PRO A 17 37.48 6.39 14.17
N SER A 18 36.99 6.94 13.06
CA SER A 18 37.45 8.25 12.59
C SER A 18 36.40 8.97 11.75
N LYS A 19 35.79 9.99 12.37
CA LYS A 19 35.12 11.17 11.78
C LYS A 19 34.48 10.99 10.39
N GLN A 20 33.26 10.47 10.35
CA GLN A 20 32.28 10.79 9.32
C GLN A 20 30.87 10.56 9.89
N GLU A 21 29.96 11.50 9.62
CA GLU A 21 28.54 11.43 9.97
C GLU A 21 27.97 10.06 9.56
N PRO A 22 27.23 9.32 10.42
CA PRO A 22 26.68 8.03 10.05
C PRO A 22 25.53 8.24 9.07
N GLN A 23 25.86 8.27 7.77
CA GLN A 23 24.88 8.19 6.71
C GLN A 23 24.37 6.74 6.69
N LEU A 24 23.21 6.50 7.31
CA LEU A 24 22.49 5.22 7.17
C LEU A 24 22.03 5.09 5.72
N ALA A 25 22.87 4.52 4.87
CA ALA A 25 22.48 4.09 3.55
C ALA A 25 21.72 2.75 3.67
N VAL A 26 20.39 2.82 3.75
CA VAL A 26 19.54 1.63 3.68
C VAL A 26 19.29 1.32 2.21
N ASN A 27 20.07 0.38 1.65
CA ASN A 27 19.81 -0.16 0.31
C ASN A 27 18.73 -1.24 0.41
N VAL A 28 17.47 -0.87 0.16
CA VAL A 28 16.39 -1.86 0.01
C VAL A 28 16.29 -2.27 -1.44
N SER A 29 16.78 -3.48 -1.74
CA SER A 29 16.71 -4.06 -3.08
C SER A 29 15.52 -5.03 -3.14
N PHE A 30 14.48 -4.68 -3.92
CA PHE A 30 13.30 -5.53 -4.09
C PHE A 30 13.34 -6.22 -5.45
N GLN A 31 13.32 -7.55 -5.46
CA GLN A 31 13.44 -8.35 -6.67
C GLN A 31 12.15 -9.14 -6.90
N PHE A 32 11.33 -8.68 -7.84
CA PHE A 32 10.06 -9.35 -8.18
C PHE A 32 10.31 -10.71 -8.83
N ASN A 33 9.89 -11.78 -8.16
CA ASN A 33 9.89 -13.13 -8.71
C ASN A 33 8.44 -13.47 -9.15
N PRO A 34 8.19 -14.10 -10.31
CA PRO A 34 6.85 -14.46 -10.78
C PRO A 34 6.49 -15.96 -10.66
N ALA A 35 6.87 -16.71 -9.60
CA ALA A 35 6.63 -18.17 -9.48
C ALA A 35 5.65 -18.76 -8.40
N ALA A 36 5.59 -18.36 -7.12
CA ALA A 36 4.81 -18.96 -6.00
C ALA A 36 3.30 -18.55 -5.78
N SER A 37 2.37 -19.39 -6.22
CA SER A 37 0.92 -19.34 -5.89
C SER A 37 0.48 -18.62 -4.58
N ALA A 38 -0.53 -17.75 -4.73
CA ALA A 38 -1.50 -17.21 -3.75
C ALA A 38 -1.05 -17.05 -2.27
N PRO A 39 -1.04 -15.82 -1.71
CA PRO A 39 -0.77 -15.65 -0.29
C PRO A 39 -1.99 -16.07 0.54
N THR A 40 -1.95 -17.30 1.04
CA THR A 40 -2.74 -17.69 2.21
C THR A 40 -2.22 -16.91 3.41
N SER A 41 -3.10 -16.11 3.98
CA SER A 41 -2.99 -15.37 5.25
C SER A 41 -2.08 -16.02 6.29
N SER A 42 -0.81 -15.60 6.32
CA SER A 42 0.12 -15.82 7.44
C SER A 42 0.95 -14.56 7.69
N ALA A 43 0.37 -13.38 7.43
CA ALA A 43 0.95 -12.12 7.86
C ALA A 43 0.93 -12.08 9.39
N THR A 44 2.10 -12.11 10.02
CA THR A 44 2.22 -11.77 11.44
C THR A 44 1.73 -10.33 11.63
N GLU A 45 1.16 -9.98 12.78
CA GLU A 45 0.48 -8.69 13.02
C GLU A 45 1.30 -7.44 12.61
N ASN A 46 2.63 -7.56 12.56
CA ASN A 46 3.54 -6.45 12.30
C ASN A 46 4.37 -6.59 11.02
N ASP A 47 4.07 -7.57 10.15
CA ASP A 47 4.83 -7.74 8.91
C ASP A 47 4.34 -6.78 7.82
N VAL A 48 5.28 -6.08 7.19
CA VAL A 48 5.01 -5.13 6.10
C VAL A 48 5.25 -5.84 4.78
N ARG A 49 4.22 -5.90 3.93
CA ARG A 49 4.32 -6.52 2.60
C ARG A 49 3.83 -5.58 1.50
N LEU A 50 4.33 -5.82 0.29
CA LEU A 50 3.79 -5.18 -0.93
C LEU A 50 2.41 -5.73 -1.25
N ILE A 51 1.53 -4.87 -1.76
CA ILE A 51 0.21 -5.25 -2.27
C ILE A 51 0.38 -5.76 -3.70
N ALA A 52 -0.13 -6.97 -3.98
CA ALA A 52 -0.12 -7.49 -5.34
C ALA A 52 -1.15 -6.78 -6.24
N PRO A 53 -0.94 -6.72 -7.57
CA PRO A 53 -1.90 -6.10 -8.49
C PRO A 53 -3.30 -6.70 -8.46
N GLU A 54 -3.48 -7.93 -8.03
CA GLU A 54 -4.78 -8.60 -7.92
C GLU A 54 -5.54 -8.20 -6.65
N GLU A 55 -4.82 -7.74 -5.62
CA GLU A 55 -5.31 -7.38 -4.28
C GLU A 55 -5.78 -5.93 -4.19
N TYR A 56 -5.58 -5.13 -5.24
CA TYR A 56 -5.79 -3.67 -5.21
C TYR A 56 -7.20 -3.25 -4.78
N LYS A 57 -8.23 -4.03 -5.12
CA LYS A 57 -9.62 -3.70 -4.77
C LYS A 57 -9.87 -3.77 -3.28
N GLU A 58 -9.31 -4.78 -2.62
CA GLU A 58 -9.49 -4.98 -1.20
C GLU A 58 -8.72 -3.92 -0.40
N ALA A 59 -7.51 -3.59 -0.84
CA ALA A 59 -6.74 -2.48 -0.30
C ALA A 59 -7.44 -1.12 -0.51
N ALA A 60 -7.99 -0.88 -1.70
CA ALA A 60 -8.73 0.35 -2.01
C ALA A 60 -10.03 0.46 -1.19
N GLN A 61 -10.74 -0.64 -0.99
CA GLN A 61 -11.94 -0.68 -0.15
C GLN A 61 -11.61 -0.31 1.30
N CYS A 62 -10.49 -0.84 1.85
CA CYS A 62 -10.04 -0.47 3.18
C CYS A 62 -9.72 1.04 3.28
N LEU A 63 -9.03 1.60 2.29
CA LEU A 63 -8.79 3.04 2.22
C LEU A 63 -10.10 3.83 2.10
N ALA A 64 -11.07 3.34 1.34
CA ALA A 64 -12.36 4.00 1.16
C ALA A 64 -13.13 4.10 2.46
N GLU A 65 -13.11 3.03 3.26
CA GLU A 65 -13.69 3.02 4.61
C GLU A 65 -12.93 3.94 5.56
N ALA A 66 -11.60 3.93 5.54
CA ALA A 66 -10.78 4.81 6.39
C ALA A 66 -11.00 6.30 6.10
N PHE A 67 -11.23 6.67 4.83
CA PHE A 67 -11.46 8.03 4.39
C PHE A 67 -12.95 8.36 4.13
N ALA A 68 -13.87 7.55 4.65
CA ALA A 68 -15.30 7.69 4.39
C ALA A 68 -15.89 9.06 4.77
N GLU A 69 -15.30 9.71 5.78
CA GLU A 69 -15.71 11.01 6.31
C GLU A 69 -14.63 12.10 6.14
N ASP A 70 -13.52 11.79 5.47
CA ASP A 70 -12.43 12.74 5.28
C ASP A 70 -12.78 13.81 4.25
N HIS A 71 -12.77 15.07 4.66
CA HIS A 71 -13.18 16.18 3.79
C HIS A 71 -12.25 16.41 2.60
N VAL A 72 -10.97 16.02 2.69
CA VAL A 72 -10.01 16.19 1.60
C VAL A 72 -10.19 15.10 0.56
N ALA A 73 -10.30 13.84 1.00
CA ALA A 73 -10.59 12.70 0.14
C ALA A 73 -11.93 12.88 -0.59
N ARG A 74 -12.93 13.38 0.12
CA ARG A 74 -14.28 13.63 -0.43
C ARG A 74 -14.42 14.94 -1.19
N TYR A 75 -13.38 15.77 -1.28
CA TYR A 75 -13.45 17.02 -2.02
C TYR A 75 -13.88 16.81 -3.48
N PHE A 76 -13.37 15.74 -4.11
CA PHE A 76 -13.74 15.33 -5.46
C PHE A 76 -15.05 14.57 -5.54
N VAL A 77 -15.83 14.45 -4.46
CA VAL A 77 -17.11 13.74 -4.40
C VAL A 77 -18.22 14.74 -4.06
N ASP A 78 -18.01 15.55 -3.02
CA ASP A 78 -18.97 16.52 -2.50
C ASP A 78 -18.89 17.88 -3.22
N THR A 79 -18.94 17.86 -4.56
CA THR A 79 -18.99 19.08 -5.36
C THR A 79 -20.43 19.57 -5.57
N PRO A 80 -20.67 20.88 -5.73
CA PRO A 80 -22.00 21.43 -5.99
C PRO A 80 -22.73 20.78 -7.17
N ASP A 81 -21.99 20.44 -8.24
CA ASP A 81 -22.54 19.79 -9.44
C ASP A 81 -23.15 18.41 -9.16
N ARG A 82 -22.78 17.76 -8.05
CA ARG A 82 -23.27 16.44 -7.60
C ARG A 82 -24.18 16.53 -6.38
N ALA A 83 -24.71 17.71 -6.05
CA ALA A 83 -25.67 17.87 -4.96
C ALA A 83 -26.95 17.03 -5.15
N HIS A 84 -27.28 16.67 -6.39
CA HIS A 84 -28.44 15.85 -6.74
C HIS A 84 -28.17 14.33 -6.66
N TRP A 85 -26.92 13.90 -6.43
CA TRP A 85 -26.57 12.49 -6.31
C TRP A 85 -26.98 11.94 -4.94
N SER A 86 -27.38 10.67 -4.91
CA SER A 86 -27.56 9.96 -3.65
C SER A 86 -26.21 9.68 -2.98
N GLU A 87 -26.22 9.44 -1.67
CA GLU A 87 -24.98 9.07 -0.95
C GLU A 87 -24.39 7.75 -1.44
N ALA A 88 -25.21 6.81 -1.94
CA ALA A 88 -24.71 5.59 -2.56
C ALA A 88 -23.92 5.88 -3.84
N GLN A 89 -24.41 6.77 -4.71
CA GLN A 89 -23.69 7.15 -5.94
C GLN A 89 -22.38 7.88 -5.63
N LYS A 90 -22.38 8.71 -4.58
CA LYS A 90 -21.16 9.37 -4.10
C LYS A 90 -20.17 8.37 -3.51
N TRP A 91 -20.65 7.39 -2.75
CA TRP A 91 -19.84 6.31 -2.20
C TRP A 91 -19.18 5.48 -3.31
N ASP A 92 -19.94 5.08 -4.31
CA ASP A 92 -19.42 4.31 -5.45
C ASP A 92 -18.29 5.08 -6.17
N LEU A 93 -18.43 6.40 -6.28
CA LEU A 93 -17.38 7.23 -6.85
C LEU A 93 -16.16 7.36 -5.94
N HIS A 94 -16.37 7.54 -4.63
CA HIS A 94 -15.28 7.57 -3.63
C HIS A 94 -14.42 6.31 -3.70
N VAL A 95 -15.08 5.13 -3.70
CA VAL A 95 -14.41 3.83 -3.86
C VAL A 95 -13.67 3.78 -5.21
N SER A 96 -14.33 4.16 -6.31
CA SER A 96 -13.71 4.14 -7.64
C SER A 96 -12.44 5.00 -7.70
N ILE A 97 -12.46 6.20 -7.12
CA ILE A 97 -11.28 7.09 -7.07
C ILE A 97 -10.12 6.38 -6.35
N LEU A 98 -10.38 5.76 -5.20
CA LEU A 98 -9.35 5.09 -4.42
C LEU A 98 -8.87 3.79 -5.06
N GLU A 99 -9.72 3.08 -5.81
CA GLU A 99 -9.30 1.95 -6.64
C GLU A 99 -8.27 2.39 -7.69
N TYR A 100 -8.55 3.47 -8.43
CA TYR A 100 -7.63 4.00 -9.43
C TYR A 100 -6.33 4.52 -8.81
N VAL A 101 -6.42 5.24 -7.69
CA VAL A 101 -5.23 5.74 -6.97
C VAL A 101 -4.38 4.57 -6.49
N THR A 102 -4.97 3.57 -5.84
CA THR A 102 -4.23 2.40 -5.33
C THR A 102 -3.57 1.63 -6.47
N TYR A 103 -4.31 1.36 -7.55
CA TYR A 103 -3.79 0.63 -8.70
C TYR A 103 -2.65 1.38 -9.41
N ALA A 104 -2.76 2.71 -9.54
CA ALA A 104 -1.69 3.53 -10.11
C ALA A 104 -0.38 3.43 -9.31
N HIS A 105 -0.47 3.45 -7.97
CA HIS A 105 0.70 3.32 -7.10
C HIS A 105 1.28 1.90 -7.12
N ILE A 106 0.46 0.87 -7.33
CA ILE A 106 0.98 -0.50 -7.56
C ILE A 106 1.79 -0.58 -8.85
N LEU A 107 1.36 0.10 -9.93
CA LEU A 107 2.03 0.02 -11.24
C LEU A 107 3.29 0.89 -11.36
N LYS A 108 3.31 2.05 -10.68
CA LYS A 108 4.34 3.09 -10.90
C LYS A 108 5.04 3.58 -9.64
N GLY A 109 4.53 3.23 -8.46
CA GLY A 109 5.06 3.64 -7.17
C GLY A 109 5.26 2.44 -6.26
N MET A 110 4.90 2.62 -4.98
CA MET A 110 4.95 1.58 -3.97
C MET A 110 3.65 1.56 -3.16
N ALA A 111 3.07 0.36 -3.03
CA ALA A 111 1.87 0.13 -2.23
C ALA A 111 2.15 -0.98 -1.20
N LEU A 112 2.05 -0.64 0.08
CA LEU A 112 2.36 -1.51 1.20
C LEU A 112 1.14 -1.73 2.09
N THR A 113 1.12 -2.86 2.79
CA THR A 113 0.09 -3.17 3.77
C THR A 113 0.65 -3.92 4.97
N VAL A 114 0.01 -3.74 6.13
CA VAL A 114 0.34 -4.37 7.40
C VAL A 114 -0.92 -4.94 8.03
N GLY A 115 -0.78 -6.07 8.72
CA GLY A 115 -1.85 -6.70 9.48
C GLY A 115 -2.85 -7.50 8.62
N PRO A 116 -3.77 -8.22 9.27
CA PRO A 116 -4.82 -8.97 8.59
C PRO A 116 -5.78 -8.03 7.86
N ASN A 117 -6.35 -8.49 6.73
CA ASN A 117 -7.40 -7.79 5.98
C ASN A 117 -7.08 -6.32 5.65
N TYR A 118 -5.83 -6.02 5.31
CA TYR A 118 -5.39 -4.66 4.97
C TYR A 118 -5.53 -3.64 6.12
N GLY A 119 -5.41 -4.07 7.38
CA GLY A 119 -5.55 -3.20 8.55
C GLY A 119 -4.75 -1.88 8.52
N CYS A 120 -3.69 -1.82 7.71
CA CYS A 120 -3.09 -0.57 7.24
C CYS A 120 -2.70 -0.68 5.76
N VAL A 121 -2.82 0.43 5.03
CA VAL A 121 -2.37 0.58 3.64
C VAL A 121 -1.60 1.89 3.50
N ALA A 122 -0.43 1.83 2.87
CA ALA A 122 0.40 3.00 2.57
C ALA A 122 0.74 3.07 1.08
N LEU A 123 0.59 4.24 0.47
CA LEU A 123 0.85 4.52 -0.94
C LEU A 123 1.94 5.59 -1.06
N TRP A 124 2.93 5.39 -1.93
CA TRP A 124 4.07 6.29 -2.19
C TRP A 124 4.43 6.35 -3.69
#